data_AF-A0AA88XRQ7-F1
#
_entry.id   AF-A0AA88XRQ7-F1
#
_cell.length_a   1.000
_cell.length_b   1.000
_cell.length_c   1.000
_cell.angle_alpha   90.00
_cell.angle_beta   90.00
_cell.angle_gamma   90.00
#
_symmetry.space_group_name_H-M   'P 1'
#
loop_
_entity.id
_entity.type
_entity.pdbx_description
1 polymer ?
#
loop_
_entity_poly.entity_id
_entity_poly.type
_entity_poly.pdbx_seq_one_letter_code
_entity_poly.pdbx_strand_id
1 'polypeptide(L)'
;MEAADYESRRAHSTAVVLLNTRSINGYKSVSEMVKPNAEMPWGNRFAFLHVPIPKLTVAAESSDPLEFVLHARNIIKKKRNSSGVHLTGAFLETIRKYKGSETAAKYLYNTLNNSSIGVTNMIGPTEKMALENHPIGGLYFMVAGNPQQLDGETAALKIISKAFSMHDLKSFESI
;
A
#
# COMPACT_ATOMS: atom_id res chain seq x y z
N MET A 1 29.38 -18.44 1.28
CA MET A 1 28.65 -17.25 0.75
C MET A 1 28.05 -17.51 -0.63
N GLU A 2 28.76 -18.18 -1.54
CA GLU A 2 28.31 -18.44 -2.92
C GLU A 2 27.04 -19.32 -3.05
N ALA A 3 26.84 -20.30 -2.16
CA ALA A 3 25.63 -21.13 -2.17
C ALA A 3 24.35 -20.37 -1.75
N ALA A 4 24.46 -19.38 -0.86
CA ALA A 4 23.31 -18.57 -0.42
C ALA A 4 22.82 -17.65 -1.54
N ASP A 5 23.75 -17.18 -2.37
CA ASP A 5 23.46 -16.36 -3.54
C ASP A 5 22.75 -17.18 -4.63
N TYR A 6 23.23 -18.39 -4.93
CA TYR A 6 22.59 -19.28 -5.90
C TYR A 6 21.14 -19.65 -5.56
N GLU A 7 20.84 -20.00 -4.31
CA GLU A 7 19.48 -20.30 -3.87
C GLU A 7 18.57 -19.07 -3.90
N SER A 8 19.10 -17.89 -3.53
CA SER A 8 18.36 -16.63 -3.58
C SER A 8 17.94 -16.25 -5.00
N ARG A 9 18.78 -16.52 -6.01
CA ARG A 9 18.48 -16.28 -7.44
C ARG A 9 17.37 -17.18 -7.97
N ARG A 10 17.19 -18.36 -7.38
CA ARG A 10 16.17 -19.33 -7.78
C ARG A 10 14.85 -19.17 -7.05
N ALA A 11 14.89 -18.57 -5.87
CA ALA A 11 13.72 -18.32 -5.03
C ALA A 11 12.63 -17.53 -5.78
N HIS A 12 11.38 -17.89 -5.52
CA HIS A 12 10.22 -17.16 -6.00
C HIS A 12 9.80 -16.14 -4.94
N SER A 13 10.19 -14.88 -5.13
CA SER A 13 9.81 -13.79 -4.23
C SER A 13 8.64 -13.00 -4.82
N THR A 14 7.68 -12.64 -3.97
CA THR A 14 6.51 -11.85 -4.35
C THR A 14 6.49 -10.56 -3.53
N ALA A 15 6.39 -9.44 -4.23
CA ALA A 15 6.09 -8.14 -3.65
C ALA A 15 4.58 -7.89 -3.65
N VAL A 16 4.08 -7.19 -2.63
CA VAL A 16 2.73 -6.62 -2.63
C VAL A 16 2.86 -5.11 -2.81
N VAL A 17 2.29 -4.59 -3.90
CA VAL A 17 2.27 -3.16 -4.21
C VAL A 17 0.91 -2.60 -3.82
N LEU A 18 0.88 -1.73 -2.82
CA LEU A 18 -0.28 -0.99 -2.36
C LEU A 18 -0.43 0.29 -3.19
N LEU A 19 -1.59 0.43 -3.82
CA LEU A 19 -1.92 1.54 -4.70
C LEU A 19 -2.99 2.40 -4.07
N ASN A 20 -2.72 3.70 -3.93
CA ASN A 20 -3.75 4.68 -3.61
C ASN A 20 -4.74 4.77 -4.78
N THR A 21 -6.02 4.47 -4.53
CA THR A 21 -7.07 4.50 -5.56
C THR A 21 -7.77 5.85 -5.66
N ARG A 22 -7.50 6.79 -4.73
CA ARG A 22 -8.03 8.16 -4.78
C ARG A 22 -7.55 8.88 -6.04
N SER A 23 -6.28 8.76 -6.38
CA SER A 23 -5.69 9.51 -7.51
C SER A 23 -6.02 8.94 -8.90
N ILE A 24 -6.76 7.83 -9.01
CA ILE A 24 -7.04 7.22 -10.33
C ILE A 24 -7.85 8.18 -11.22
N ASN A 25 -8.76 8.95 -10.62
CA ASN A 25 -9.58 9.94 -11.33
C ASN A 25 -9.08 11.38 -11.11
N GLY A 26 -7.82 11.56 -10.70
CA GLY A 26 -7.23 12.86 -10.36
C GLY A 26 -7.19 13.14 -8.85
N TYR A 27 -6.35 14.10 -8.46
CA TYR A 27 -6.25 14.57 -7.08
C TYR A 27 -7.45 15.46 -6.74
N LYS A 28 -7.96 15.34 -5.52
CA LYS A 28 -9.00 16.20 -4.93
C LYS A 28 -8.44 16.80 -3.64
N SER A 29 -8.68 18.08 -3.40
CA SER A 29 -8.21 18.73 -2.18
C SER A 29 -8.97 18.20 -0.96
N VAL A 30 -8.38 18.32 0.23
CA VAL A 30 -9.04 17.89 1.48
C VAL A 30 -10.41 18.56 1.63
N SER A 31 -10.48 19.86 1.29
CA SER A 31 -11.71 20.65 1.35
C SER A 31 -12.84 20.12 0.45
N GLU A 32 -12.51 19.46 -0.66
CA GLU A 32 -13.49 18.81 -1.55
C GLU A 32 -13.91 17.44 -1.00
N MET A 33 -13.00 16.72 -0.36
CA MET A 33 -13.24 15.36 0.15
C MET A 33 -14.13 15.30 1.40
N VAL A 34 -14.18 16.39 2.18
CA VAL A 34 -15.01 16.47 3.40
C VAL A 34 -16.44 16.95 3.14
N LYS A 35 -16.74 17.41 1.92
CA LYS A 35 -18.10 17.87 1.57
C LYS A 35 -19.11 16.73 1.66
N PRO A 36 -20.37 17.02 2.06
CA PRO A 36 -21.43 16.03 2.00
C PRO A 36 -21.60 15.55 0.55
N ASN A 37 -21.72 14.23 0.37
CA ASN A 37 -21.81 13.56 -0.94
C ASN A 37 -20.63 13.83 -1.89
N ALA A 38 -19.43 14.06 -1.36
CA ALA A 38 -18.22 14.15 -2.17
C ALA A 38 -18.08 12.89 -3.05
N GLU A 39 -17.74 13.09 -4.33
CA GLU A 39 -17.44 12.00 -5.28
C GLU A 39 -16.31 11.10 -4.75
N MET A 40 -15.38 11.71 -4.02
CA MET A 40 -14.25 11.05 -3.37
C MET A 40 -14.17 11.46 -1.90
N PRO A 41 -14.98 10.83 -1.02
CA PRO A 41 -14.97 11.11 0.40
C PRO A 41 -13.61 10.88 1.04
N TRP A 42 -13.32 11.65 2.09
CA TRP A 42 -12.18 11.44 2.97
C TRP A 42 -12.19 10.01 3.57
N GLY A 43 -11.00 9.43 3.76
CA GLY A 43 -10.83 8.06 4.28
C GLY A 43 -9.94 7.18 3.39
N ASN A 44 -9.48 6.06 3.93
CA ASN A 44 -8.49 5.17 3.30
C ASN A 44 -9.07 4.38 2.13
N ARG A 45 -8.58 4.68 0.92
CA ARG A 45 -8.96 3.98 -0.32
C ARG A 45 -7.71 3.51 -1.05
N PHE A 46 -7.56 2.20 -1.12
CA PHE A 46 -6.43 1.58 -1.77
C PHE A 46 -6.82 0.26 -2.42
N ALA A 47 -5.95 -0.21 -3.29
CA ALA A 47 -5.94 -1.54 -3.87
C ALA A 47 -4.55 -2.14 -3.64
N PHE A 48 -4.40 -3.43 -3.89
CA PHE A 48 -3.09 -4.08 -3.81
C PHE A 48 -2.87 -5.00 -5.01
N LEU A 49 -1.63 -5.11 -5.43
CA LEU A 49 -1.21 -5.97 -6.53
C LEU A 49 -0.09 -6.90 -6.04
N HIS A 50 -0.27 -8.20 -6.24
CA HIS A 50 0.83 -9.15 -6.13
C HIS A 50 1.73 -8.99 -7.35
N VAL A 51 3.01 -8.75 -7.16
CA VAL A 51 4.00 -8.53 -8.22
C VAL A 51 5.15 -9.52 -7.98
N PRO A 52 5.39 -10.48 -8.90
CA PRO A 52 6.56 -11.33 -8.79
C PRO A 52 7.81 -10.47 -8.94
N ILE A 53 8.76 -10.63 -8.02
CA ILE A 53 10.06 -9.98 -8.13
C ILE A 53 10.81 -10.69 -9.27
N PRO A 54 11.34 -9.96 -10.27
CA PRO A 54 12.10 -10.58 -11.35
C PRO A 54 13.29 -11.37 -10.79
N LYS A 55 13.64 -12.49 -11.41
CA LYS A 55 14.82 -13.26 -10.99
C LYS A 55 16.10 -12.55 -11.43
N LEU A 56 17.09 -12.54 -10.56
CA LEU A 56 18.46 -12.15 -10.90
C LEU A 56 19.08 -13.32 -11.69
N THR A 57 19.15 -13.19 -13.02
CA THR A 57 19.85 -14.19 -13.84
C THR A 57 21.37 -13.98 -13.73
N VAL A 58 22.18 -15.01 -13.98
CA VAL A 58 23.66 -14.85 -13.97
C VAL A 58 24.14 -13.84 -15.02
N ALA A 59 23.39 -13.68 -16.12
CA ALA A 59 23.58 -12.60 -17.09
C ALA A 59 23.10 -11.22 -16.58
N ALA A 60 22.22 -11.17 -15.57
CA ALA A 60 21.74 -9.96 -14.89
C ALA A 60 22.79 -9.31 -13.98
N GLU A 61 23.76 -10.08 -13.48
CA GLU A 61 24.87 -9.51 -12.70
C GLU A 61 25.90 -8.80 -13.57
N SER A 62 25.94 -9.12 -14.86
CA SER A 62 26.72 -8.42 -15.88
C SER A 62 25.90 -7.47 -16.76
N SER A 63 24.57 -7.39 -16.56
CA SER A 63 23.71 -6.42 -17.25
C SER A 63 23.27 -5.29 -16.33
N ASP A 64 22.95 -4.17 -16.96
CA ASP A 64 22.61 -2.90 -16.32
C ASP A 64 21.49 -3.10 -15.28
N PRO A 65 21.68 -2.72 -13.99
CA PRO A 65 20.62 -2.77 -12.98
C PRO A 65 19.35 -2.02 -13.41
N LEU A 66 19.46 -1.09 -14.36
CA LEU A 66 18.32 -0.43 -14.97
C LEU A 66 17.38 -1.40 -15.69
N GLU A 67 17.87 -2.44 -16.35
CA GLU A 67 17.04 -3.44 -17.05
C GLU A 67 16.15 -4.20 -16.07
N PHE A 68 16.69 -4.55 -14.89
CA PHE A 68 15.91 -5.16 -13.82
C PHE A 68 14.78 -4.22 -13.35
N VAL A 69 15.11 -2.95 -13.12
CA VAL A 69 14.13 -1.94 -12.68
C VAL A 69 13.07 -1.69 -13.75
N LEU A 70 13.47 -1.61 -15.02
CA LEU A 70 12.56 -1.46 -16.16
C LEU A 70 11.64 -2.67 -16.30
N HIS A 71 12.15 -3.88 -16.13
CA HIS A 71 11.35 -5.10 -16.17
C HIS A 71 10.32 -5.13 -15.03
N ALA A 72 10.74 -4.85 -13.78
CA ALA A 72 9.83 -4.74 -12.65
C ALA A 72 8.77 -3.65 -12.86
N ARG A 73 9.17 -2.48 -13.36
CA ARG A 73 8.28 -1.37 -13.70
C ARG A 73 7.25 -1.77 -14.76
N ASN A 74 7.65 -2.52 -15.79
CA ASN A 74 6.75 -2.99 -16.84
C ASN A 74 5.70 -3.97 -16.29
N ILE A 75 6.10 -4.89 -15.40
CA ILE A 75 5.16 -5.80 -14.72
C ILE A 75 4.16 -4.98 -13.89
N ILE A 76 4.64 -4.03 -13.07
CA ILE A 76 3.78 -3.17 -12.24
C ILE A 76 2.82 -2.36 -13.13
N LYS A 77 3.32 -1.73 -14.19
CA LYS A 77 2.51 -0.94 -15.12
C LYS A 77 1.43 -1.78 -15.78
N LYS A 78 1.76 -3.00 -16.23
CA LYS A 78 0.80 -3.94 -16.81
C LYS A 78 -0.29 -4.33 -15.80
N LYS A 79 0.09 -4.68 -14.56
CA LYS A 79 -0.88 -5.04 -13.51
C LYS A 79 -1.73 -3.84 -13.08
N ARG A 80 -1.14 -2.65 -13.00
CA ARG A 80 -1.84 -1.41 -12.67
C ARG A 80 -2.87 -1.00 -13.71
N ASN A 81 -2.54 -1.17 -14.99
CA ASN A 81 -3.45 -0.87 -16.10
C ASN A 81 -4.48 -1.98 -16.37
N SER A 82 -4.47 -3.06 -15.58
CA SER A 82 -5.48 -4.11 -15.65
C SER A 82 -6.67 -3.77 -14.74
N SER A 83 -7.80 -4.41 -14.98
CA SER A 83 -8.97 -4.33 -14.09
C SER A 83 -8.69 -4.85 -12.67
N GLY A 84 -7.54 -5.51 -12.44
CA GLY A 84 -7.14 -6.04 -11.13
C GLY A 84 -7.07 -4.99 -10.02
N VAL A 85 -6.74 -3.73 -10.34
CA VAL A 85 -6.74 -2.63 -9.35
C VAL A 85 -8.15 -2.35 -8.84
N HIS A 86 -9.12 -2.25 -9.76
CA HIS A 86 -10.52 -2.00 -9.40
C HIS A 86 -11.14 -3.20 -8.69
N LEU A 87 -10.85 -4.42 -9.16
CA LEU A 87 -11.37 -5.65 -8.57
C LEU A 87 -10.87 -5.89 -7.15
N THR A 88 -9.57 -5.71 -6.90
CA THR A 88 -9.01 -5.90 -5.55
C THR A 88 -9.50 -4.84 -4.57
N GLY A 89 -9.60 -3.58 -5.00
CA GLY A 89 -10.18 -2.51 -4.19
C GLY A 89 -11.67 -2.77 -3.87
N ALA A 90 -12.47 -3.13 -4.87
CA ALA A 90 -13.88 -3.47 -4.69
C ALA A 90 -14.09 -4.71 -3.82
N PHE A 91 -13.24 -5.73 -3.98
CA PHE A 91 -13.27 -6.94 -3.17
C PHE A 91 -12.99 -6.64 -1.70
N LEU A 92 -11.96 -5.84 -1.42
CA LEU A 92 -11.60 -5.45 -0.07
C LEU A 92 -12.71 -4.62 0.60
N GLU A 93 -13.30 -3.68 -0.14
CA GLU A 93 -14.47 -2.93 0.32
C GLU A 93 -15.69 -3.82 0.56
N THR A 94 -15.88 -4.86 -0.27
CA THR A 94 -16.94 -5.85 -0.09
C THR A 94 -16.74 -6.63 1.21
N ILE A 95 -15.52 -7.14 1.46
CA ILE A 95 -15.19 -7.80 2.75
C ILE A 95 -15.48 -6.86 3.91
N ARG A 96 -15.03 -5.59 3.83
CA ARG A 96 -15.24 -4.60 4.88
C ARG A 96 -16.73 -4.38 5.18
N LYS A 97 -17.55 -4.20 4.13
CA LYS A 97 -19.00 -3.94 4.26
C LYS A 97 -19.78 -5.14 4.81
N TYR A 98 -19.47 -6.35 4.36
CA TYR A 98 -20.26 -7.53 4.71
C TYR A 98 -19.70 -8.33 5.91
N LYS A 99 -18.39 -8.29 6.15
CA LYS A 99 -17.71 -9.08 7.19
C LYS A 99 -17.00 -8.21 8.25
N GLY A 100 -17.12 -6.90 8.16
CA GLY A 100 -16.52 -5.95 9.08
C GLY A 100 -15.05 -5.63 8.78
N SER A 101 -14.55 -4.56 9.42
CA SER A 101 -13.20 -4.05 9.26
C SER A 101 -12.11 -5.00 9.80
N GLU A 102 -12.40 -5.76 10.85
CA GLU A 102 -11.46 -6.73 11.41
C GLU A 102 -11.15 -7.87 10.43
N THR A 103 -12.18 -8.40 9.75
CA THR A 103 -11.99 -9.44 8.72
C THR A 103 -11.19 -8.90 7.53
N ALA A 104 -11.48 -7.67 7.08
CA ALA A 104 -10.72 -7.03 6.02
C ALA A 104 -9.24 -6.81 6.43
N ALA A 105 -9.01 -6.42 7.67
CA ALA A 105 -7.67 -6.25 8.23
C ALA A 105 -6.90 -7.57 8.30
N LYS A 106 -7.53 -8.65 8.79
CA LYS A 106 -6.93 -9.98 8.82
C LYS A 106 -6.57 -10.48 7.43
N TYR A 107 -7.43 -10.24 6.44
CA TYR A 107 -7.16 -10.59 5.05
C TYR A 107 -5.94 -9.83 4.49
N LEU A 108 -5.86 -8.51 4.74
CA LEU A 108 -4.71 -7.72 4.32
C LEU A 108 -3.43 -8.16 5.05
N TYR A 109 -3.50 -8.39 6.36
CA TYR A 109 -2.37 -8.85 7.15
C TYR A 109 -1.83 -10.18 6.61
N ASN A 110 -2.70 -11.15 6.33
CA ASN A 110 -2.31 -12.43 5.74
C ASN A 110 -1.70 -12.25 4.34
N THR A 111 -2.24 -11.33 3.54
CA THR A 111 -1.68 -11.01 2.21
C THR A 111 -0.26 -10.47 2.33
N LEU A 112 -0.02 -9.55 3.28
CA LEU A 112 1.31 -9.04 3.57
C LEU A 112 2.23 -10.14 4.12
N ASN A 113 1.73 -11.02 4.98
CA ASN A 113 2.52 -12.07 5.64
C ASN A 113 3.01 -13.13 4.64
N ASN A 114 2.22 -13.38 3.58
CA ASN A 114 2.60 -14.28 2.49
C ASN A 114 3.41 -13.58 1.39
N SER A 115 3.92 -12.38 1.64
CA SER A 115 4.72 -11.60 0.69
C SER A 115 6.08 -11.23 1.27
N SER A 116 7.11 -11.22 0.41
CA SER A 116 8.49 -10.93 0.82
C SER A 116 8.69 -9.45 1.12
N ILE A 117 7.99 -8.56 0.42
CA ILE A 117 8.11 -7.11 0.58
C ILE A 117 6.79 -6.41 0.28
N GLY A 118 6.47 -5.39 1.08
CA GLY A 118 5.38 -4.45 0.81
C GLY A 118 5.93 -3.12 0.30
N VAL A 119 5.37 -2.62 -0.81
CA VAL A 119 5.69 -1.28 -1.35
C VAL A 119 4.40 -0.48 -1.43
N THR A 120 4.39 0.72 -0.84
CA THR A 120 3.25 1.63 -0.90
C THR A 120 3.68 2.96 -1.50
N ASN A 121 2.79 3.59 -2.26
CA ASN A 121 2.99 4.95 -2.74
C ASN A 121 1.75 5.78 -2.42
N MET A 122 1.95 6.83 -1.61
CA MET A 122 0.93 7.82 -1.29
C MET A 122 1.40 9.19 -1.74
N ILE A 123 0.62 9.82 -2.62
CA ILE A 123 0.80 11.24 -2.92
C ILE A 123 0.38 12.01 -1.67
N GLY A 124 1.35 12.71 -1.08
CA GLY A 124 1.10 13.60 0.05
C GLY A 124 0.34 14.86 -0.35
N PRO A 125 -0.01 15.70 0.63
CA PRO A 125 -0.57 17.02 0.39
C PRO A 125 0.40 17.86 -0.45
N THR A 126 -0.11 18.51 -1.49
CA THR A 126 0.66 19.43 -2.35
C THR A 126 0.65 20.86 -1.80
N GLU A 127 -0.28 21.13 -0.88
CA GLU A 127 -0.46 22.40 -0.18
C GLU A 127 0.63 22.57 0.90
N LYS A 128 1.04 23.82 1.15
CA LYS A 128 1.97 24.12 2.25
C LYS A 128 1.31 23.82 3.59
N MET A 129 2.03 23.12 4.45
CA MET A 129 1.56 22.77 5.79
C MET A 129 2.39 23.49 6.86
N ALA A 130 1.72 23.82 7.97
CA ALA A 130 2.35 24.35 9.16
C ALA A 130 1.75 23.69 10.40
N LEU A 131 2.58 23.46 11.42
CA LEU A 131 2.17 23.03 12.75
C LEU A 131 2.37 24.22 13.69
N GLU A 132 1.30 24.71 14.31
CA GLU A 132 1.36 25.90 15.19
C GLU A 132 2.10 27.10 14.56
N ASN A 133 1.77 27.43 13.30
CA ASN A 133 2.44 28.46 12.49
C ASN A 133 3.92 28.20 12.13
N HIS A 134 4.45 27.01 12.44
CA HIS A 134 5.79 26.59 12.01
C HIS A 134 5.70 25.75 10.74
N PRO A 135 6.36 26.15 9.63
CA PRO A 135 6.29 25.40 8.38
C PRO A 135 6.87 24.00 8.51
N ILE A 136 6.19 23.01 7.94
CA ILE A 136 6.65 21.62 7.92
C ILE A 136 7.62 21.42 6.75
N GLY A 137 8.86 21.01 7.04
CA GLY A 137 9.90 20.77 6.03
C GLY A 137 9.78 19.43 5.29
N GLY A 138 9.07 18.46 5.87
CA GLY A 138 8.86 17.14 5.26
C GLY A 138 7.96 16.24 6.09
N LEU A 139 7.38 15.23 5.45
CA LEU A 139 6.57 14.20 6.07
C LEU A 139 7.20 12.83 5.76
N TYR A 140 7.51 12.08 6.81
CA TYR A 140 8.06 10.73 6.72
C TYR A 140 7.07 9.76 7.35
N PHE A 141 6.86 8.62 6.69
CA PHE A 141 5.91 7.62 7.14
C PHE A 141 6.65 6.37 7.60
N MET A 142 6.29 5.91 8.80
CA MET A 142 6.64 4.59 9.28
C MET A 142 5.37 3.75 9.32
N VAL A 143 5.37 2.63 8.59
CA VAL A 143 4.31 1.64 8.72
C VAL A 143 4.59 0.89 10.03
N ALA A 144 3.59 0.70 10.88
CA ALA A 144 3.70 -0.06 12.11
C ALA A 144 2.77 -1.28 12.04
N GLY A 145 3.23 -2.43 12.55
CA GLY A 145 2.41 -3.64 12.62
C GLY A 145 2.21 -4.32 11.27
N ASN A 146 3.16 -4.20 10.33
CA ASN A 146 3.20 -5.10 9.18
C ASN A 146 4.01 -6.36 9.56
N PRO A 147 3.72 -7.52 8.95
CA PRO A 147 4.46 -8.76 9.23
C PRO A 147 5.95 -8.69 8.87
N GLN A 148 6.34 -7.71 8.04
CA GLN A 148 7.74 -7.47 7.67
C GLN A 148 8.54 -6.74 8.77
N GLN A 149 7.88 -6.19 9.79
CA GLN A 149 8.53 -5.62 10.97
C GLN A 149 8.62 -6.65 12.11
N LEU A 150 9.67 -6.55 12.91
CA LEU A 150 10.06 -7.55 13.90
C LEU A 150 9.23 -7.55 15.21
N ASP A 151 8.20 -6.71 15.36
CA ASP A 151 7.52 -6.55 16.66
C ASP A 151 5.98 -6.71 16.61
N GLY A 152 5.47 -7.76 17.29
CA GLY A 152 4.13 -7.84 17.90
C GLY A 152 2.90 -8.03 16.98
N GLU A 153 2.56 -9.29 16.69
CA GLU A 153 1.40 -9.72 15.85
C GLU A 153 0.02 -9.21 16.35
N THR A 154 -0.17 -9.04 17.66
CA THR A 154 -1.48 -8.66 18.22
C THR A 154 -1.79 -7.16 18.09
N ALA A 155 -0.76 -6.31 18.09
CA ALA A 155 -0.93 -4.87 17.89
C ALA A 155 -1.19 -4.53 16.41
N ALA A 156 -0.57 -5.30 15.51
CA ALA A 156 -0.69 -5.18 14.07
C ALA A 156 -2.14 -5.23 13.57
N LEU A 157 -2.90 -6.27 13.94
CA LEU A 157 -4.28 -6.44 13.49
C LEU A 157 -5.19 -5.30 13.99
N LYS A 158 -4.96 -4.81 15.21
CA LYS A 158 -5.71 -3.68 15.76
C LYS A 158 -5.40 -2.37 15.03
N ILE A 159 -4.14 -2.11 14.71
CA ILE A 159 -3.71 -0.93 13.96
C ILE A 159 -4.31 -0.95 12.55
N ILE A 160 -4.18 -2.07 11.84
CA ILE A 160 -4.71 -2.22 10.48
C ILE A 160 -6.24 -2.16 10.48
N SER A 161 -6.92 -2.83 11.41
CA SER A 161 -8.38 -2.78 11.55
C SER A 161 -8.88 -1.36 11.83
N LYS A 162 -8.17 -0.61 12.69
CA LYS A 162 -8.48 0.80 12.93
C LYS A 162 -8.31 1.62 11.64
N ALA A 163 -7.25 1.41 10.87
CA ALA A 163 -7.05 2.09 9.59
C ALA A 163 -8.14 1.80 8.54
N PHE A 164 -8.74 0.60 8.55
CA PHE A 164 -9.93 0.27 7.75
C PHE A 164 -11.22 0.89 8.29
N SER A 165 -11.31 1.09 9.60
CA SER A 165 -12.46 1.69 10.29
C SER A 165 -12.44 3.22 10.23
N MET A 166 -11.31 3.84 9.90
CA MET A 166 -11.15 5.30 9.77
C MET A 166 -11.97 5.94 8.63
N HIS A 167 -12.80 5.16 7.91
CA HIS A 167 -13.85 5.70 7.05
C HIS A 167 -15.02 6.36 7.85
N ASP A 168 -15.11 6.10 9.17
CA ASP A 168 -16.18 6.57 10.07
C ASP A 168 -15.76 7.67 11.06
N LEU A 169 -14.62 8.35 10.84
CA LEU A 169 -14.16 9.43 11.72
C LEU A 169 -14.91 10.76 11.51
N LYS A 170 -16.24 10.76 11.69
CA LYS A 170 -16.96 11.95 12.13
C LYS A 170 -16.85 12.19 13.65
N SER A 171 -16.16 11.31 14.39
CA SER A 171 -16.15 11.30 15.86
C SER A 171 -14.83 11.76 16.50
N PHE A 172 -13.85 12.26 15.73
CA PHE A 172 -12.57 12.75 16.30
C PHE A 172 -12.39 14.27 16.25
N GLU A 173 -13.43 15.03 15.88
CA GLU A 173 -13.45 16.50 16.00
C GLU A 173 -14.09 16.99 17.32
N SER A 174 -14.09 16.17 18.39
CA SER A 174 -14.54 16.59 19.71
C SER A 174 -13.51 16.28 20.81
N ILE A 175 -12.27 16.74 20.63
CA ILE A 175 -11.36 17.11 21.72
C ILE A 175 -10.65 18.40 21.32
#